data_AF-A0A7V7K1L8-F1
#
_entry.id   AF-A0A7V7K1L8-F1
#
_cell.length_a   1.000
_cell.length_b   1.000
_cell.length_c   1.000
_cell.angle_alpha   90.00
_cell.angle_beta   90.00
_cell.angle_gamma   90.00
#
_symmetry.space_group_name_H-M   'P 1'
#
loop_
_entity.id
_entity.type
_entity.pdbx_description
1 polymer ?
#
loop_
_entity_poly.entity_id
_entity_poly.type
_entity_poly.pdbx_seq_one_letter_code
_entity_poly.pdbx_strand_id
1 'polypeptide(L)'
;MFTDEVSGLVTKLDNPPDLKVRNSICCWQDLLGFGAPLYECGWEPTDEEFRKIYKRLTAAQKEFFSNLTPFKEFGLVLNDGSVKTTFTDELGNFLDLSIWLRGCILAHLGVNRNESKAGLPGVRTILTHGKAMAHSHSEFRLDDFVYTYTKKNPDSLSQIAKVTGNPLVAMNPTPMQMNMAFSKAYILDSGGSKIGLSGSNVYLDDSFLNYIKEFKESFRPERRV
;
A
#
# COMPACT_ATOMS: atom_id res chain seq x y z
N MET A 1 -38.30 14.08 16.62
CA MET A 1 -36.91 14.46 16.94
C MET A 1 -36.29 13.23 17.57
N PHE A 2 -35.71 12.34 16.75
CA PHE A 2 -35.10 11.08 17.17
C PHE A 2 -33.60 11.22 16.91
N THR A 3 -32.84 11.63 17.93
CA THR A 3 -31.39 11.85 17.83
C THR A 3 -30.58 10.73 18.49
N ASP A 4 -31.23 9.65 18.94
CA ASP A 4 -30.62 8.63 19.80
C ASP A 4 -30.22 7.32 19.08
N GLU A 5 -30.41 7.25 17.75
CA GLU A 5 -30.14 6.04 16.95
C GLU A 5 -28.80 6.06 16.19
N VAL A 6 -27.89 6.97 16.53
CA VAL A 6 -26.63 7.12 15.78
C VAL A 6 -25.57 6.17 16.35
N SER A 7 -25.00 5.30 15.51
CA SER A 7 -23.81 4.49 15.86
C SER A 7 -22.53 5.22 15.46
N GLY A 8 -21.38 4.79 15.99
CA GLY A 8 -20.08 5.37 15.59
C GLY A 8 -19.81 5.25 14.08
N LEU A 9 -20.38 4.22 13.43
CA LEU A 9 -20.33 4.00 12.00
C LEU A 9 -21.02 5.14 11.25
N VAL A 10 -22.27 5.45 11.60
CA VAL A 10 -23.04 6.53 10.95
C VAL A 10 -22.30 7.86 11.14
N THR A 11 -21.83 8.14 12.36
CA THR A 11 -21.04 9.34 12.64
C THR A 11 -19.80 9.42 11.75
N LYS A 12 -19.05 8.33 11.57
CA LYS A 12 -17.86 8.30 10.70
C LYS A 12 -18.21 8.50 9.22
N LEU A 13 -19.28 7.87 8.74
CA LEU A 13 -19.70 7.97 7.33
C LEU A 13 -20.25 9.34 6.99
N ASP A 14 -20.99 9.97 7.90
CA ASP A 14 -21.58 11.31 7.71
C ASP A 14 -20.56 12.44 7.90
N ASN A 15 -19.43 12.15 8.54
CA ASN A 15 -18.34 13.10 8.77
C ASN A 15 -17.04 12.59 8.11
N PRO A 16 -16.97 12.61 6.76
CA PRO A 16 -15.75 12.24 6.06
C PRO A 16 -14.62 13.24 6.38
N PRO A 17 -13.35 12.83 6.20
CA PRO A 17 -12.22 13.74 6.37
C PRO A 17 -12.29 14.93 5.39
N ASP A 18 -11.66 16.04 5.77
CA ASP A 18 -11.56 17.22 4.91
C ASP A 18 -10.96 16.88 3.54
N LEU A 19 -11.53 17.47 2.49
CA LEU A 19 -11.06 17.30 1.13
C LEU A 19 -9.67 17.91 0.96
N LYS A 20 -8.64 17.06 1.05
CA LYS A 20 -7.24 17.45 0.83
C LYS A 20 -6.64 16.59 -0.27
N VAL A 21 -6.39 17.20 -1.42
CA VAL A 21 -5.65 16.58 -2.53
C VAL A 21 -4.16 16.73 -2.26
N ARG A 22 -3.44 15.60 -2.27
CA ARG A 22 -1.98 15.54 -2.07
C ARG A 22 -1.32 14.86 -3.26
N ASN A 23 -0.09 15.23 -3.56
CA ASN A 23 0.74 14.48 -4.49
C ASN A 23 1.31 13.24 -3.78
N SER A 24 1.45 12.15 -4.52
CA SER A 24 1.91 10.86 -4.01
C SER A 24 2.77 10.16 -5.05
N ILE A 25 3.80 9.46 -4.57
CA ILE A 25 4.57 8.51 -5.35
C ILE A 25 4.27 7.09 -4.86
N CYS A 26 4.38 6.14 -5.77
CA CYS A 26 4.07 4.74 -5.51
C CYS A 26 5.12 3.83 -6.17
N CYS A 27 5.55 2.82 -5.41
CA CYS A 27 6.26 1.64 -5.89
C CYS A 27 5.34 0.43 -5.71
N TRP A 28 4.89 -0.14 -6.82
CA TRP A 28 4.17 -1.42 -6.84
C TRP A 28 5.15 -2.54 -7.19
N GLN A 29 5.07 -3.66 -6.49
CA GLN A 29 5.85 -4.86 -6.77
C GLN A 29 4.94 -6.09 -6.80
N ASP A 30 5.00 -6.88 -7.86
CA ASP A 30 4.16 -8.05 -8.08
C ASP A 30 5.00 -9.29 -8.45
N LEU A 31 4.76 -10.43 -7.79
CA LEU A 31 5.49 -11.66 -8.07
C LEU A 31 4.95 -12.34 -9.33
N LEU A 32 5.82 -12.41 -10.34
CA LEU A 32 5.44 -12.96 -11.63
C LEU A 32 5.14 -14.46 -11.53
N GLY A 33 4.02 -14.86 -12.17
CA GLY A 33 3.60 -16.25 -12.22
C GLY A 33 3.13 -16.84 -10.89
N PHE A 34 2.84 -16.01 -9.88
CA PHE A 34 2.35 -16.49 -8.58
C PHE A 34 1.03 -17.26 -8.66
N GLY A 35 0.09 -16.80 -9.49
CA GLY A 35 -1.21 -17.47 -9.64
C GLY A 35 -1.17 -18.82 -10.37
N ALA A 36 -0.11 -19.12 -11.14
CA ALA A 36 -0.08 -20.32 -11.99
C ALA A 36 -0.15 -21.64 -11.16
N PRO A 37 0.67 -21.84 -10.11
CA PRO A 37 0.56 -23.03 -9.27
C PRO A 37 -0.80 -23.17 -8.58
N LEU A 38 -1.43 -22.07 -8.17
CA LEU A 38 -2.75 -22.08 -7.53
C LEU A 38 -3.85 -22.49 -8.52
N TYR A 39 -3.75 -22.01 -9.75
CA TYR A 39 -4.69 -22.37 -10.82
C TYR A 39 -4.54 -23.83 -11.23
N GLU A 40 -3.30 -24.33 -11.35
CA GLU A 40 -2.99 -25.71 -11.72
C GLU A 40 -3.52 -26.74 -10.71
N CYS A 41 -3.50 -26.42 -9.42
CA CYS A 41 -4.08 -27.28 -8.37
C CYS A 41 -5.57 -27.02 -8.09
N GLY A 42 -6.26 -26.23 -8.92
CA GLY A 42 -7.69 -25.97 -8.76
C GLY A 42 -8.05 -25.23 -7.47
N TRP A 43 -7.14 -24.41 -6.94
CA TRP A 43 -7.27 -23.69 -5.66
C TRP A 43 -7.29 -24.60 -4.41
N GLU A 44 -6.90 -25.86 -4.54
CA GLU A 44 -6.78 -26.82 -3.44
C GLU A 44 -5.34 -27.35 -3.33
N PRO A 45 -4.35 -26.51 -2.98
CA PRO A 45 -2.97 -26.95 -2.88
C PRO A 45 -2.78 -27.92 -1.71
N THR A 46 -1.92 -28.91 -1.93
CA THR A 46 -1.40 -29.83 -0.91
C THR A 46 -0.57 -29.09 0.13
N ASP A 47 -0.31 -29.73 1.27
CA ASP A 47 0.57 -29.19 2.31
C ASP A 47 1.98 -28.83 1.79
N GLU A 48 2.49 -29.61 0.82
CA GLU A 48 3.80 -29.34 0.22
C GLU A 48 3.78 -28.08 -0.64
N GLU A 49 2.73 -27.91 -1.45
CA GLU A 49 2.52 -26.72 -2.29
C GLU A 49 2.30 -25.48 -1.43
N PHE A 50 1.49 -25.58 -0.36
CA PHE A 50 1.33 -24.50 0.62
C PHE A 50 2.66 -24.10 1.25
N ARG A 51 3.53 -25.06 1.59
CA ARG A 51 4.87 -24.74 2.13
C ARG A 51 5.75 -24.04 1.10
N LYS A 52 5.65 -24.38 -0.19
CA LYS A 52 6.39 -23.69 -1.27
C LYS A 52 5.89 -22.25 -1.42
N ILE A 53 4.57 -22.05 -1.47
CA ILE A 53 3.92 -20.73 -1.53
C ILE A 53 4.32 -19.87 -0.32
N TYR A 54 4.21 -20.44 0.88
CA TYR A 54 4.59 -19.77 2.13
C TYR A 54 6.04 -19.29 2.10
N LYS A 55 6.99 -20.16 1.70
CA LYS A 55 8.41 -19.79 1.61
C LYS A 55 8.65 -18.67 0.61
N ARG A 56 7.99 -18.72 -0.54
CA ARG A 56 8.08 -17.69 -1.59
C ARG A 56 7.60 -16.33 -1.08
N LEU A 57 6.38 -16.28 -0.51
CA LEU A 57 5.78 -15.07 0.03
C LEU A 57 6.60 -14.48 1.17
N THR A 58 7.01 -15.31 2.14
CA THR A 58 7.78 -14.84 3.30
C THR A 58 9.17 -14.31 2.90
N ALA A 59 9.82 -14.92 1.91
CA ALA A 59 11.08 -14.41 1.38
C ALA A 59 10.90 -13.05 0.69
N ALA A 60 9.85 -12.88 -0.10
CA ALA A 60 9.55 -11.61 -0.76
C ALA A 60 9.20 -10.50 0.25
N GLN A 61 8.31 -10.81 1.19
CA GLN A 61 7.90 -9.89 2.25
C GLN A 61 9.06 -9.48 3.14
N LYS A 62 9.98 -10.40 3.46
CA LYS A 62 11.18 -10.06 4.22
C LYS A 62 12.00 -8.98 3.53
N GLU A 63 12.24 -9.10 2.23
CA GLU A 63 12.98 -8.09 1.46
C GLU A 63 12.21 -6.76 1.38
N PHE A 64 10.89 -6.81 1.23
CA PHE A 64 10.03 -5.62 1.27
C PHE A 64 10.13 -4.86 2.61
N PHE A 65 9.83 -5.53 3.73
CA PHE A 65 9.80 -4.90 5.06
C PHE A 65 11.21 -4.44 5.52
N SER A 66 12.26 -5.18 5.17
CA SER A 66 13.64 -4.80 5.51
C SER A 66 14.11 -3.51 4.82
N ASN A 67 13.40 -3.08 3.76
CA ASN A 67 13.73 -1.89 3.00
C ASN A 67 12.68 -0.77 3.16
N LEU A 68 11.78 -0.87 4.14
CA LEU A 68 10.87 0.22 4.50
C LEU A 68 11.57 1.32 5.30
N THR A 69 11.11 2.56 5.14
CA THR A 69 11.47 3.75 5.91
C THR A 69 10.28 4.15 6.79
N PRO A 70 10.17 3.64 8.03
CA PRO A 70 8.91 3.65 8.80
C PRO A 70 8.28 5.02 9.09
N PHE A 71 9.03 6.12 8.94
CA PHE A 71 8.57 7.46 9.29
C PHE A 71 8.01 8.27 8.12
N LYS A 72 8.25 7.84 6.87
CA LYS A 72 7.97 8.66 5.68
C LYS A 72 7.26 7.90 4.57
N GLU A 73 6.93 6.64 4.77
CA GLU A 73 6.20 5.86 3.78
C GLU A 73 5.22 4.89 4.45
N PHE A 74 4.20 4.54 3.69
CA PHE A 74 3.24 3.49 4.01
C PHE A 74 3.55 2.26 3.15
N GLY A 75 3.66 1.11 3.82
CA GLY A 75 3.80 -0.19 3.19
C GLY A 75 2.52 -1.00 3.35
N LEU A 76 2.00 -1.58 2.27
CA LEU A 76 0.95 -2.58 2.32
C LEU A 76 1.37 -3.78 1.48
N VAL A 77 1.14 -4.98 2.02
CA VAL A 77 1.32 -6.24 1.31
C VAL A 77 -0.06 -6.88 1.18
N LEU A 78 -0.42 -7.28 -0.03
CA LEU A 78 -1.66 -7.99 -0.34
C LEU A 78 -1.31 -9.21 -1.18
N ASN A 79 -1.38 -10.39 -0.57
CA ASN A 79 -0.95 -11.64 -1.19
C ASN A 79 0.49 -11.55 -1.72
N ASP A 80 0.66 -11.67 -3.03
CA ASP A 80 1.89 -11.62 -3.81
C ASP A 80 2.31 -10.23 -4.27
N GLY A 81 1.40 -9.26 -4.11
CA GLY A 81 1.63 -7.85 -4.40
C GLY A 81 2.06 -7.07 -3.16
N SER A 82 2.89 -6.06 -3.36
CA SER A 82 3.27 -5.12 -2.31
C SER A 82 3.38 -3.69 -2.84
N VAL A 83 2.96 -2.74 -2.03
CA VAL A 83 2.96 -1.31 -2.35
C VAL A 83 3.75 -0.54 -1.30
N LYS A 84 4.63 0.33 -1.76
CA LYS A 84 5.24 1.39 -0.96
C LYS A 84 4.75 2.72 -1.51
N THR A 85 4.14 3.54 -0.66
CA THR A 85 3.67 4.86 -1.08
C THR A 85 4.01 5.92 -0.05
N THR A 86 4.25 7.13 -0.52
CA THR A 86 4.46 8.29 0.33
C THR A 86 3.77 9.50 -0.30
N PHE A 87 3.31 10.41 0.55
CA PHE A 87 2.87 11.72 0.08
C PHE A 87 4.08 12.62 -0.07
N THR A 88 4.19 13.33 -1.19
CA THR A 88 5.43 14.03 -1.54
C THR A 88 5.74 15.22 -0.64
N ASP A 89 4.73 15.77 0.05
CA ASP A 89 4.88 16.80 1.08
C ASP A 89 5.51 16.27 2.39
N GLU A 90 5.61 14.95 2.56
CA GLU A 90 6.35 14.31 3.67
C GLU A 90 7.84 14.12 3.35
N LEU A 91 8.23 14.30 2.09
CA LEU A 91 9.63 14.26 1.64
C LEU A 91 10.23 15.66 1.82
N GLY A 92 11.10 15.83 2.81
CA GLY A 92 11.65 17.13 3.18
C GLY A 92 12.81 17.59 2.29
N ASN A 93 13.44 16.69 1.54
CA ASN A 93 14.58 16.99 0.66
C ASN A 93 14.89 15.85 -0.32
N PHE A 94 15.87 16.07 -1.20
CA PHE A 94 16.33 15.07 -2.17
C PHE A 94 16.95 13.83 -1.53
N LEU A 95 17.53 13.95 -0.33
CA LEU A 95 18.03 12.80 0.41
C LEU A 95 16.87 11.86 0.78
N ASP A 96 15.74 12.37 1.25
CA ASP A 96 14.55 11.57 1.57
C ASP A 96 14.04 10.81 0.34
N LEU A 97 13.89 11.51 -0.79
CA LEU A 97 13.49 10.89 -2.06
C LEU A 97 14.49 9.80 -2.49
N SER A 98 15.79 10.05 -2.35
CA SER A 98 16.83 9.08 -2.69
C SER A 98 16.82 7.85 -1.78
N ILE A 99 16.54 8.02 -0.48
CA ILE A 99 16.42 6.91 0.49
C ILE A 99 15.20 6.07 0.13
N TRP A 100 14.07 6.71 -0.16
CA TRP A 100 12.84 6.03 -0.58
C TRP A 100 13.06 5.21 -1.86
N LEU A 101 13.64 5.83 -2.90
CA LEU A 101 13.94 5.17 -4.16
C LEU A 101 14.94 4.02 -3.97
N ARG A 102 15.99 4.22 -3.17
CA ARG A 102 16.95 3.16 -2.83
C ARG A 102 16.24 1.97 -2.18
N GLY A 103 15.33 2.22 -1.24
CA GLY A 103 14.53 1.16 -0.60
C GLY A 103 13.71 0.36 -1.62
N CYS A 104 13.12 1.02 -2.61
CA CYS A 104 12.38 0.35 -3.69
C CYS A 104 13.28 -0.56 -4.54
N ILE A 105 14.45 -0.06 -4.94
CA ILE A 105 15.40 -0.82 -5.77
C ILE A 105 16.02 -1.98 -4.99
N LEU A 106 16.41 -1.76 -3.73
CA LEU A 106 16.98 -2.81 -2.89
C LEU A 106 15.98 -3.94 -2.62
N ALA A 107 14.70 -3.60 -2.38
CA ALA A 107 13.64 -4.60 -2.26
C ALA A 107 13.52 -5.43 -3.55
N HIS A 108 13.43 -4.78 -4.72
CA HIS A 108 13.38 -5.46 -6.01
C HIS A 108 14.56 -6.42 -6.23
N LEU A 109 15.79 -5.95 -6.01
CA LEU A 109 16.99 -6.77 -6.18
C LEU A 109 17.03 -7.93 -5.19
N GLY A 110 16.64 -7.70 -3.94
CA GLY A 110 16.56 -8.71 -2.89
C GLY A 110 15.60 -9.84 -3.27
N VAL A 111 14.39 -9.49 -3.68
CA VAL A 111 13.37 -10.45 -4.12
C VAL A 111 13.85 -11.24 -5.34
N ASN A 112 14.32 -10.56 -6.39
CA ASN A 112 14.78 -11.23 -7.61
C ASN A 112 15.98 -12.14 -7.40
N ARG A 113 16.91 -11.78 -6.50
CA ARG A 113 18.01 -12.65 -6.10
C ARG A 113 17.51 -13.94 -5.44
N ASN A 114 16.49 -13.84 -4.59
CA ASN A 114 15.92 -15.01 -3.90
C ASN A 114 15.10 -15.88 -4.86
N GLU A 115 14.28 -15.26 -5.72
CA GLU A 115 13.50 -15.94 -6.77
C GLU A 115 14.42 -16.66 -7.76
N SER A 116 15.46 -16.00 -8.25
CA SER A 116 16.42 -16.59 -9.20
C SER A 116 17.12 -17.82 -8.61
N LYS A 117 17.53 -17.78 -7.33
CA LYS A 117 18.11 -18.95 -6.64
C LYS A 117 17.14 -20.12 -6.53
N ALA A 118 15.84 -19.84 -6.51
CA ALA A 118 14.77 -20.83 -6.46
C ALA A 118 14.24 -21.24 -7.85
N GLY A 119 14.81 -20.71 -8.94
CA GLY A 119 14.34 -20.96 -10.30
C GLY A 119 12.99 -20.30 -10.62
N LEU A 120 12.63 -19.23 -9.91
CA LEU A 120 11.34 -18.54 -10.03
C LEU A 120 11.46 -17.27 -10.90
N PRO A 121 10.34 -16.79 -11.49
CA PRO A 121 10.37 -15.70 -12.48
C PRO A 121 10.83 -14.33 -11.97
N GLY A 122 10.71 -14.07 -10.67
CA GLY A 122 11.04 -12.79 -10.05
C GLY A 122 9.84 -11.88 -9.84
N VAL A 123 10.13 -10.65 -9.44
CA VAL A 123 9.17 -9.59 -9.17
C VAL A 123 9.26 -8.52 -10.25
N ARG A 124 8.12 -8.04 -10.74
CA ARG A 124 8.05 -6.81 -11.53
C ARG A 124 7.86 -5.63 -10.58
N THR A 125 8.58 -4.53 -10.82
CA THR A 125 8.41 -3.30 -10.05
C THR A 125 8.00 -2.15 -10.96
N ILE A 126 7.00 -1.37 -10.54
CA ILE A 126 6.54 -0.17 -11.28
C ILE A 126 6.53 1.03 -10.33
N LEU A 127 7.22 2.10 -10.74
CA LEU A 127 7.29 3.37 -10.05
C LEU A 127 6.46 4.42 -10.78
N THR A 128 5.56 5.08 -10.04
CA THR A 128 4.61 6.07 -10.59
C THR A 128 4.48 7.28 -9.67
N HIS A 129 3.90 8.36 -10.20
CA HIS A 129 3.49 9.55 -9.47
C HIS A 129 2.03 9.89 -9.81
N GLY A 130 1.32 10.49 -8.88
CA GLY A 130 -0.07 10.88 -9.04
C GLY A 130 -0.61 11.67 -7.86
N LYS A 131 -1.92 11.91 -7.86
CA LYS A 131 -2.64 12.55 -6.76
C LYS A 131 -3.34 11.51 -5.90
N ALA A 132 -3.55 11.84 -4.63
CA ALA A 132 -4.26 11.03 -3.67
C ALA A 132 -5.14 11.91 -2.79
N MET A 133 -6.23 11.35 -2.27
CA MET A 133 -7.23 12.08 -1.50
C MET A 133 -7.97 11.16 -0.54
N ALA A 134 -7.98 11.55 0.74
CA ALA A 134 -8.81 10.88 1.73
C ALA A 134 -10.29 11.17 1.44
N HIS A 135 -11.12 10.13 1.46
CA HIS A 135 -12.57 10.19 1.28
C HIS A 135 -13.34 9.45 2.39
N SER A 136 -12.63 8.80 3.33
CA SER A 136 -13.22 8.01 4.41
C SER A 136 -12.27 7.92 5.61
N HIS A 137 -12.80 7.50 6.76
CA HIS A 137 -11.99 7.10 7.91
C HIS A 137 -11.12 5.89 7.58
N SER A 138 -9.94 5.85 8.23
CA SER A 138 -8.92 4.82 7.96
C SER A 138 -9.21 3.46 8.59
N GLU A 139 -10.02 3.44 9.65
CA GLU A 139 -10.41 2.23 10.36
C GLU A 139 -11.83 2.30 10.91
N PHE A 140 -12.50 1.16 10.86
CA PHE A 140 -13.76 0.88 11.52
C PHE A 140 -13.55 -0.30 12.46
N ARG A 141 -13.91 -0.13 13.72
CA ARG A 141 -13.80 -1.12 14.79
C ARG A 141 -15.18 -1.59 15.22
N LEU A 142 -15.24 -2.70 15.94
CA LEU A 142 -16.50 -3.31 16.37
C LEU A 142 -17.45 -2.31 17.05
N ASP A 143 -16.94 -1.45 17.92
CA ASP A 143 -17.76 -0.49 18.66
C ASP A 143 -18.42 0.58 17.77
N ASP A 144 -17.89 0.83 16.57
CA ASP A 144 -18.52 1.73 15.60
C ASP A 144 -19.87 1.16 15.13
N PHE A 145 -20.03 -0.16 15.10
CA PHE A 145 -21.26 -0.83 14.68
C PHE A 145 -22.31 -0.94 15.81
N VAL A 146 -21.96 -0.55 17.04
CA VAL A 146 -22.87 -0.63 18.19
C VAL A 146 -23.66 0.67 18.31
N TYR A 147 -24.99 0.55 18.32
CA TYR A 147 -25.88 1.70 18.52
C TYR A 147 -25.67 2.34 19.89
N THR A 148 -25.59 3.66 19.92
CA THR A 148 -25.25 4.44 21.11
C THR A 148 -26.25 4.23 22.25
N TYR A 149 -27.56 4.10 21.97
CA TYR A 149 -28.58 3.86 23.00
C TYR A 149 -28.41 2.53 23.77
N THR A 150 -27.66 1.57 23.22
CA THR A 150 -27.37 0.30 23.91
C THR A 150 -26.20 0.41 24.90
N LYS A 151 -25.50 1.55 24.90
CA LYS A 151 -24.34 1.80 25.76
C LYS A 151 -24.81 2.44 27.07
N LYS A 152 -24.22 2.01 28.20
CA LYS A 152 -24.46 2.65 29.51
C LYS A 152 -23.97 4.11 29.55
N ASN A 153 -22.89 4.39 28.82
CA ASN A 153 -22.38 5.74 28.58
C ASN A 153 -22.08 5.84 27.07
N PRO A 154 -22.72 6.77 26.34
CA PRO A 154 -22.50 7.01 24.91
C PRO A 154 -21.04 7.13 24.48
N ASP A 155 -20.22 7.78 25.29
CA ASP A 155 -18.81 8.09 24.97
C ASP A 155 -17.85 6.95 25.35
N SER A 156 -18.39 5.84 25.84
CA SER A 156 -17.59 4.69 26.29
C SER A 156 -17.74 3.50 25.36
N LEU A 157 -16.74 2.62 25.34
CA LEU A 157 -16.87 1.33 24.67
C LEU A 157 -18.08 0.55 25.21
N SER A 158 -18.82 -0.07 24.31
CA SER A 158 -19.87 -1.04 24.62
C SER A 158 -19.32 -2.24 25.40
N GLN A 159 -20.22 -2.97 26.07
CA GLN A 159 -19.81 -4.17 26.83
C GLN A 159 -19.19 -5.22 25.92
N ILE A 160 -19.75 -5.44 24.72
CA ILE A 160 -19.18 -6.38 23.76
C ILE A 160 -17.78 -5.94 23.32
N ALA A 161 -17.58 -4.67 22.97
CA ALA A 161 -16.27 -4.16 22.58
C ALA A 161 -15.24 -4.26 23.71
N LYS A 162 -15.64 -4.09 24.98
CA LYS A 162 -14.75 -4.30 26.14
C LYS A 162 -14.33 -5.75 26.29
N VAL A 163 -15.26 -6.69 26.16
CA VAL A 163 -15.00 -8.14 26.29
C VAL A 163 -14.14 -8.66 25.14
N THR A 164 -14.37 -8.16 23.92
CA THR A 164 -13.65 -8.63 22.72
C THR A 164 -12.40 -7.82 22.38
N GLY A 165 -12.08 -6.77 23.14
CA GLY A 165 -10.94 -5.88 22.87
C GLY A 165 -11.13 -4.95 21.67
N ASN A 166 -12.37 -4.68 21.25
CA ASN A 166 -12.75 -3.79 20.16
C ASN A 166 -11.96 -4.03 18.85
N PRO A 167 -12.11 -5.22 18.24
CA PRO A 167 -11.33 -5.61 17.08
C PRO A 167 -11.57 -4.69 15.89
N LEU A 168 -10.55 -4.57 15.04
CA LEU A 168 -10.64 -3.93 13.73
C LEU A 168 -11.57 -4.75 12.83
N VAL A 169 -12.56 -4.10 12.22
CA VAL A 169 -13.56 -4.72 11.33
C VAL A 169 -13.26 -4.39 9.88
N ALA A 170 -12.92 -3.13 9.58
CA ALA A 170 -12.55 -2.70 8.23
C ALA A 170 -11.42 -1.68 8.26
N MET A 171 -10.53 -1.77 7.29
CA MET A 171 -9.41 -0.84 7.11
C MET A 171 -9.48 -0.21 5.72
N ASN A 172 -9.31 1.10 5.66
CA ASN A 172 -9.20 1.85 4.43
C ASN A 172 -8.05 2.85 4.57
N PRO A 173 -6.78 2.42 4.52
CA PRO A 173 -5.65 3.25 4.91
C PRO A 173 -5.61 4.56 4.12
N THR A 174 -5.48 5.70 4.81
CA THR A 174 -5.43 7.03 4.17
C THR A 174 -4.45 7.11 2.99
N PRO A 175 -3.23 6.54 3.05
CA PRO A 175 -2.30 6.56 1.92
C PRO A 175 -2.78 5.81 0.67
N MET A 176 -3.78 4.91 0.79
CA MET A 176 -4.33 4.12 -0.30
C MET A 176 -5.63 4.70 -0.88
N GLN A 177 -6.27 5.63 -0.17
CA GLN A 177 -7.53 6.23 -0.57
C GLN A 177 -7.38 7.13 -1.81
N MET A 178 -8.16 6.84 -2.87
CA MET A 178 -8.12 7.54 -4.16
C MET A 178 -6.69 7.80 -4.67
N ASN A 179 -5.76 6.86 -4.40
CA ASN A 179 -4.35 7.04 -4.75
C ASN A 179 -4.13 6.69 -6.23
N MET A 180 -4.08 7.73 -7.07
CA MET A 180 -3.91 7.58 -8.52
C MET A 180 -2.52 7.08 -8.91
N ALA A 181 -1.49 7.29 -8.08
CA ALA A 181 -0.17 6.71 -8.32
C ALA A 181 -0.26 5.18 -8.20
N PHE A 182 -0.83 4.70 -7.08
CA PHE A 182 -1.07 3.27 -6.89
C PHE A 182 -1.97 2.67 -7.97
N SER A 183 -3.13 3.29 -8.25
CA SER A 183 -4.05 2.80 -9.29
C SER A 183 -3.37 2.71 -10.66
N LYS A 184 -2.55 3.71 -11.03
CA LYS A 184 -1.79 3.67 -12.28
C LYS A 184 -0.79 2.51 -12.29
N ALA A 185 -0.01 2.35 -11.22
CA ALA A 185 0.99 1.28 -11.13
C ALA A 185 0.35 -0.11 -11.26
N TYR A 186 -0.78 -0.33 -10.58
CA TYR A 186 -1.55 -1.56 -10.64
C TYR A 186 -2.11 -1.87 -12.04
N ILE A 187 -2.64 -0.85 -12.73
CA ILE A 187 -3.16 -1.01 -14.11
C ILE A 187 -2.04 -1.31 -15.10
N LEU A 188 -0.89 -0.63 -14.99
CA LEU A 188 0.27 -0.89 -15.84
C LEU A 188 0.76 -2.33 -15.66
N ASP A 189 0.87 -2.79 -14.42
CA ASP A 189 1.31 -4.16 -14.11
C ASP A 189 0.37 -5.22 -14.70
N SER A 190 -0.94 -4.98 -14.58
CA SER A 190 -1.98 -5.84 -15.19
C SER A 190 -1.85 -5.95 -16.71
N GLY A 191 -1.36 -4.90 -17.37
CA GLY A 191 -1.05 -4.92 -18.81
C GLY A 191 0.14 -5.84 -19.14
N GLY A 192 1.13 -5.90 -18.26
CA GLY A 192 2.28 -6.80 -18.34
C GLY A 192 2.99 -6.77 -19.70
N SER A 193 3.36 -7.95 -20.21
CA SER A 193 4.08 -8.08 -21.49
C SER A 193 3.28 -7.56 -22.69
N LYS A 194 1.95 -7.51 -22.62
CA LYS A 194 1.09 -7.02 -23.73
C LYS A 194 1.32 -5.54 -24.03
N ILE A 195 1.76 -4.78 -23.03
CA ILE A 195 2.09 -3.35 -23.16
C ILE A 195 3.61 -3.10 -23.09
N GLY A 196 4.43 -4.15 -23.26
CA GLY A 196 5.89 -4.04 -23.25
C GLY A 196 6.55 -4.17 -21.88
N LEU A 197 5.81 -4.47 -20.81
CA LEU A 197 6.36 -4.66 -19.46
C LEU A 197 6.69 -6.15 -19.21
N SER A 198 7.67 -6.70 -19.92
CA SER A 198 8.06 -8.12 -19.80
C SER A 198 9.04 -8.39 -18.64
N GLY A 199 8.93 -9.56 -18.02
CA GLY A 199 9.91 -10.04 -17.04
C GLY A 199 9.98 -9.22 -15.75
N SER A 200 10.94 -9.59 -14.91
CA SER A 200 11.15 -9.08 -13.55
C SER A 200 12.01 -7.82 -13.53
N ASN A 201 11.62 -6.82 -14.33
CA ASN A 201 12.33 -5.55 -14.45
C ASN A 201 11.72 -4.46 -13.55
N VAL A 202 12.48 -3.37 -13.38
CA VAL A 202 11.97 -2.11 -12.81
C VAL A 202 11.52 -1.19 -13.94
N TYR A 203 10.29 -0.71 -13.86
CA TYR A 203 9.70 0.23 -14.80
C TYR A 203 9.44 1.57 -14.13
N LEU A 204 9.81 2.64 -14.81
CA LEU A 204 9.58 4.02 -14.39
C LEU A 204 8.54 4.63 -15.32
N ASP A 205 7.37 4.99 -14.78
CA ASP A 205 6.38 5.75 -15.55
C ASP A 205 6.86 7.19 -15.76
N ASP A 206 6.50 7.78 -16.90
CA ASP A 206 6.89 9.16 -17.22
C ASP A 206 6.43 10.15 -16.15
N SER A 207 5.30 9.91 -15.47
CA SER A 207 4.87 10.77 -14.36
C SER A 207 5.87 10.80 -13.21
N PHE A 208 6.52 9.67 -12.93
CA PHE A 208 7.53 9.57 -11.88
C PHE A 208 8.82 10.29 -12.30
N LEU A 209 9.25 10.13 -13.56
CA LEU A 209 10.42 10.85 -14.09
C LEU A 209 10.20 12.36 -14.11
N ASN A 210 9.01 12.81 -14.50
CA ASN A 210 8.66 14.23 -14.49
C ASN A 210 8.62 14.79 -13.08
N TYR A 211 8.04 14.05 -12.12
CA TYR A 211 8.11 14.41 -10.71
C TYR A 211 9.55 14.59 -10.20
N ILE A 212 10.46 13.66 -10.51
CA ILE A 212 11.87 13.79 -10.09
C ILE A 212 12.51 15.08 -10.66
N LYS A 213 12.21 15.44 -11.92
CA LYS A 213 12.73 16.66 -12.56
C LYS A 213 12.22 17.91 -11.82
N GLU A 214 10.92 17.98 -11.56
CA GLU A 214 10.28 19.10 -10.85
C GLU A 214 10.75 19.21 -9.39
N PHE A 215 10.88 18.08 -8.71
CA PHE A 215 11.39 18.02 -7.35
C PHE A 215 12.82 18.58 -7.26
N LYS A 216 13.69 18.27 -8.23
CA LYS A 216 15.04 18.84 -8.30
C LYS A 216 15.04 20.37 -8.44
N GLU A 217 14.11 20.93 -9.21
CA GLU A 217 14.04 22.38 -9.44
C GLU A 217 13.60 23.14 -8.19
N SER A 218 12.72 22.53 -7.40
CA SER A 218 12.22 23.07 -6.13
C SER A 218 13.30 23.18 -5.04
N PHE A 219 14.42 22.45 -5.20
CA PHE A 219 15.54 22.42 -4.26
C PHE A 219 16.80 23.13 -4.76
N ARG A 220 16.75 23.91 -5.85
CA ARG A 220 17.89 24.78 -6.19
C ARG A 220 18.02 25.82 -5.08
N PRO A 221 19.08 25.78 -4.24
CA PRO A 221 19.33 26.89 -3.35
C PRO A 221 19.52 28.12 -4.24
N GLU A 222 18.91 29.24 -3.89
CA GLU A 222 19.26 30.53 -4.47
C GLU A 222 20.79 30.58 -4.52
N ARG A 223 21.34 30.69 -5.74
CA ARG A 223 22.77 30.89 -5.90
C ARG A 223 23.09 32.16 -5.12
N ARG A 224 23.63 32.02 -3.92
CA ARG A 224 24.28 33.11 -3.22
C ARG A 224 25.46 33.48 -4.12
N VAL A 225 25.25 34.54 -4.90
CA VAL A 225 26.30 35.28 -5.61
C VAL A 225 27.17 35.96 -4.56
#